data_AF-D8QFH9-F1
#
_entry.id   AF-D8QFH9-F1
#
_cell.length_a   1.000
_cell.length_b   1.000
_cell.length_c   1.000
_cell.angle_alpha   90.00
_cell.angle_beta   90.00
_cell.angle_gamma   90.00
#
_symmetry.space_group_name_H-M   'P 1'
#
loop_
_entity.id
_entity.type
_entity.pdbx_description
1 polymer ?
#
loop_
_entity_poly.entity_id
_entity_poly.type
_entity_poly.pdbx_seq_one_letter_code
_entity_poly.pdbx_strand_id
1 'polypeptide(L)'
;MDSLSKLFGSKSDLPLAVVQYKRETFGVGTEENLHWAIVAVASNKSGIVVGALWQAVNRVNPDGPRVVWELDHRTQVELNASARCLGGVIIGSIKGKDVEKLNTLIQSNHMPQIKSQGWNCRTWVMEVIQYTLMLKGWANKPIATEASLLPSLKVAARTTRDASIKEGKMQPLLIDFIA
;
A
#
# COMPACT_ATOMS: atom_id res chain seq x y z
N MET A 1 0.02 9.96 21.24
CA MET A 1 -0.90 8.87 20.85
C MET A 1 -2.15 9.44 20.17
N ASP A 2 -2.01 10.32 19.16
CA ASP A 2 -3.11 11.24 18.81
C ASP A 2 -3.27 11.51 17.29
N SER A 3 -2.99 10.54 16.40
CA SER A 3 -3.05 10.77 14.94
C SER A 3 -4.10 9.95 14.18
N LEU A 4 -4.29 8.66 14.48
CA LEU A 4 -5.18 7.78 13.69
C LEU A 4 -6.67 7.95 14.03
N SER A 5 -7.01 8.04 15.31
CA SER A 5 -8.41 8.27 15.76
C SER A 5 -8.98 9.60 15.26
N LYS A 6 -8.17 10.66 15.17
CA LYS A 6 -8.58 11.95 14.58
C LYS A 6 -8.80 11.88 13.06
N LEU A 7 -8.04 11.03 12.35
CA LEU A 7 -8.19 10.85 10.90
C LEU A 7 -9.41 10.01 10.52
N PHE A 8 -9.77 9.05 11.38
CA PHE A 8 -10.64 7.95 10.99
C PHE A 8 -11.83 7.69 11.92
N GLY A 9 -11.88 8.30 13.10
CA GLY A 9 -12.69 7.87 14.26
C GLY A 9 -14.21 7.73 14.07
N SER A 10 -14.80 8.34 13.04
CA SER A 10 -16.24 8.23 12.74
C SER A 10 -16.58 7.67 11.36
N LYS A 11 -15.57 7.34 10.53
CA LYS A 11 -15.81 6.85 9.16
C LYS A 11 -16.18 5.37 9.19
N SER A 12 -17.34 5.05 8.60
CA SER A 12 -17.95 3.72 8.64
C SER A 12 -17.08 2.67 7.96
N ASP A 13 -16.59 2.96 6.74
CA ASP A 13 -15.72 2.07 5.96
C ASP A 13 -14.71 2.89 5.14
N LEU A 14 -13.44 2.60 5.33
CA LEU A 14 -12.31 3.18 4.60
C LEU A 14 -11.80 2.15 3.60
N PRO A 15 -11.56 2.51 2.33
CA PRO A 15 -10.92 1.59 1.39
C PRO A 15 -9.55 1.16 1.91
N LEU A 16 -9.27 -0.13 1.86
CA LEU A 16 -7.93 -0.68 1.96
C LEU A 16 -7.41 -0.94 0.55
N ALA A 17 -6.23 -0.42 0.25
CA ALA A 17 -5.63 -0.56 -1.06
C ALA A 17 -4.17 -1.04 -0.97
N VAL A 18 -3.74 -1.75 -2.01
CA VAL A 18 -2.32 -1.94 -2.32
C VAL A 18 -1.92 -0.88 -3.33
N VAL A 19 -0.98 -0.03 -2.96
CA VAL A 19 -0.44 1.01 -3.85
C VAL A 19 0.96 0.64 -4.29
N GLN A 20 1.36 1.13 -5.46
CA GLN A 20 2.68 0.85 -6.03
C GLN A 20 3.46 2.13 -6.36
N TYR A 21 4.78 2.05 -6.20
CA TYR A 21 5.70 3.15 -6.44
C TYR A 21 6.82 2.74 -7.40
N LYS A 22 7.16 3.66 -8.32
CA LYS A 22 8.33 3.57 -9.19
C LYS A 22 9.60 3.35 -8.38
N ARG A 23 10.48 2.52 -8.94
CA ARG A 23 11.90 2.49 -8.57
C ARG A 23 12.70 3.25 -9.63
N GLU A 24 13.97 3.54 -9.36
CA GLU A 24 14.80 4.35 -10.26
C GLU A 24 14.79 3.84 -11.71
N THR A 25 14.81 2.53 -11.90
CA THR A 25 14.86 1.88 -13.22
C THR A 25 13.53 1.31 -13.69
N PHE A 26 12.47 1.34 -12.87
CA PHE A 26 11.23 0.62 -13.13
C PHE A 26 10.00 1.53 -13.02
N GLY A 27 9.07 1.36 -13.96
CA GLY A 27 7.86 2.17 -14.07
C GLY A 27 6.68 1.40 -14.65
N VAL A 28 5.82 2.13 -15.37
CA VAL A 28 4.64 1.56 -16.04
C VAL A 28 5.10 0.53 -17.08
N GLY A 29 4.51 -0.67 -17.04
CA GLY A 29 4.89 -1.82 -17.86
C GLY A 29 5.83 -2.82 -17.17
N THR A 30 6.38 -2.47 -16.01
CA THR A 30 7.29 -3.32 -15.22
C THR A 30 6.81 -3.47 -13.77
N GLU A 31 5.49 -3.58 -13.57
CA GLU A 31 4.83 -3.55 -12.25
C GLU A 31 5.34 -4.64 -11.30
N GLU A 32 5.79 -5.77 -11.83
CA GLU A 32 6.45 -6.85 -11.09
C GLU A 32 7.84 -6.48 -10.53
N ASN A 33 8.33 -5.26 -10.73
CA ASN A 33 9.58 -4.77 -10.13
C ASN A 33 9.35 -3.58 -9.19
N LEU A 34 8.11 -3.14 -9.03
CA LEU A 34 7.77 -1.95 -8.28
C LEU A 34 7.72 -2.20 -6.77
N HIS A 35 7.80 -1.11 -6.01
CA HIS A 35 7.62 -1.16 -4.56
C HIS A 35 6.12 -1.14 -4.24
N TRP A 36 5.66 -2.01 -3.34
CA TRP A 36 4.25 -2.09 -2.92
C TRP A 36 4.09 -1.70 -1.46
N ALA A 37 2.97 -1.05 -1.15
CA ALA A 37 2.58 -0.65 0.20
C ALA A 37 1.08 -0.88 0.42
N ILE A 38 0.68 -1.03 1.68
CA ILE A 38 -0.73 -1.10 2.09
C ILE A 38 -1.15 0.28 2.58
N VAL A 39 -2.33 0.72 2.15
CA VAL A 39 -2.89 2.02 2.53
C VAL A 39 -4.34 1.88 2.98
N ALA A 40 -4.64 2.36 4.18
CA ALA A 40 -6.01 2.66 4.59
C ALA A 40 -6.33 4.09 4.16
N VAL A 41 -7.30 4.23 3.27
CA VAL A 41 -7.59 5.45 2.53
C VAL A 41 -8.66 6.27 3.24
N ALA A 42 -8.32 7.48 3.64
CA ALA A 42 -9.28 8.55 3.86
C ALA A 42 -9.27 9.51 2.66
N SER A 43 -10.46 9.84 2.17
CA SER A 43 -10.59 11.06 1.37
C SER A 43 -10.48 12.28 2.28
N ASN A 44 -9.69 13.28 1.88
CA ASN A 44 -9.79 14.64 2.41
C ASN A 44 -10.74 15.48 1.53
N LYS A 45 -11.16 16.65 2.05
CA LYS A 45 -12.15 17.51 1.37
C LYS A 45 -11.72 17.99 -0.04
N SER A 46 -10.43 17.85 -0.38
CA SER A 46 -9.85 18.27 -1.65
C SER A 46 -9.78 17.15 -2.69
N GLY A 47 -10.32 15.96 -2.38
CA GLY A 47 -10.23 14.78 -3.26
C GLY A 47 -8.84 14.11 -3.24
N ILE A 48 -7.94 14.56 -2.36
CA ILE A 48 -6.62 13.94 -2.19
C ILE A 48 -6.78 12.69 -1.33
N VAL A 49 -6.20 11.60 -1.81
CA VAL A 49 -6.12 10.33 -1.08
C VAL A 49 -5.09 10.50 0.04
N VAL A 50 -5.59 10.65 1.27
CA VAL A 50 -4.80 10.74 2.50
C VAL A 50 -4.93 9.44 3.26
N GLY A 51 -3.83 8.78 3.61
CA GLY A 51 -3.91 7.47 4.24
C GLY A 51 -3.00 7.25 5.43
N ALA A 52 -3.31 6.18 6.15
CA ALA A 52 -2.32 5.45 6.93
C ALA A 52 -1.65 4.46 5.98
N LEU A 53 -0.32 4.51 5.91
CA LEU A 53 0.49 3.70 5.01
C LEU A 53 1.38 2.77 5.82
N TRP A 54 1.52 1.53 5.37
CA TRP A 54 2.49 0.55 5.87
C TRP A 54 3.27 -0.03 4.70
N GLN A 55 4.59 -0.05 4.83
CA GLN A 55 5.47 -0.61 3.81
C GLN A 55 6.72 -1.23 4.45
N ALA A 56 7.21 -2.31 3.85
CA ALA A 56 8.52 -2.88 4.17
C ALA A 56 9.57 -2.22 3.29
N VAL A 57 10.48 -1.45 3.90
CA VAL A 57 11.57 -0.75 3.20
C VAL A 57 12.90 -1.41 3.51
N ASN A 58 13.77 -1.47 2.51
CA ASN A 58 15.14 -1.90 2.69
C ASN A 58 16.02 -0.67 2.92
N ARG A 59 16.79 -0.67 4.01
CA ARG A 59 17.79 0.36 4.30
C ARG A 59 19.19 -0.25 4.27
N VAL A 60 20.15 0.52 3.76
CA VAL A 60 21.55 0.19 3.91
C VAL A 60 21.95 0.56 5.32
N ASN A 61 22.47 -0.40 6.08
CA ASN A 61 22.96 -0.13 7.43
C ASN A 61 24.19 0.80 7.33
N PRO A 62 24.23 1.94 8.03
CA PRO A 62 25.41 2.81 8.03
C PRO A 62 26.69 2.08 8.43
N ASP A 63 26.56 1.06 9.29
CA ASP A 63 27.68 0.35 9.92
C ASP A 63 28.09 -0.94 9.17
N GLY A 64 27.52 -1.23 8.00
CA GLY A 64 27.98 -2.39 7.21
C GLY A 64 27.14 -2.74 5.98
N PRO A 65 27.58 -3.74 5.19
CA PRO A 65 26.97 -4.08 3.90
C PRO A 65 25.61 -4.80 4.01
N ARG A 66 25.07 -4.96 5.23
CA ARG A 66 23.82 -5.69 5.45
C ARG A 66 22.63 -4.78 5.17
N VAL A 67 21.82 -5.19 4.22
CA VAL A 67 20.48 -4.63 4.02
C VAL A 67 19.60 -5.03 5.20
N VAL A 68 19.07 -4.04 5.91
CA VAL A 68 18.08 -4.24 6.98
C VAL A 68 16.71 -3.91 6.41
N TRP A 69 15.72 -4.73 6.72
CA TRP A 69 14.33 -4.47 6.39
C TRP A 69 13.63 -3.87 7.59
N GLU A 70 12.90 -2.78 7.36
CA GLU A 70 12.20 -2.04 8.40
C GLU A 70 10.74 -1.82 8.00
N LEU A 71 9.87 -1.78 9.02
CA LEU A 71 8.50 -1.33 8.85
C LEU A 71 8.50 0.21 8.85
N ASP A 72 8.18 0.80 7.71
CA ASP A 72 7.83 2.23 7.67
C ASP A 72 6.31 2.37 7.75
N HIS A 73 5.83 2.94 8.86
CA HIS A 73 4.45 3.29 9.07
C HIS A 73 4.30 4.81 9.18
N ARG A 74 3.45 5.39 8.33
CA ARG A 74 3.19 6.82 8.32
C ARG A 74 1.69 7.10 8.26
N THR A 75 1.28 8.16 8.93
CA THR A 75 -0.10 8.65 8.94
C THR A 75 -0.19 9.97 8.18
N GLN A 76 -1.35 10.28 7.61
CA GLN A 76 -1.56 11.49 6.79
C GLN A 76 -0.73 11.52 5.51
N VAL A 77 -0.48 10.35 4.91
CA VAL A 77 0.28 10.26 3.66
C VAL A 77 -0.62 10.62 2.49
N GLU A 78 -0.24 11.67 1.76
CA GLU A 78 -0.84 12.04 0.48
C GLU A 78 -0.19 11.22 -0.65
N LEU A 79 -0.99 10.42 -1.38
CA LEU A 79 -0.43 9.59 -2.46
C LEU A 79 0.15 10.41 -3.62
N ASN A 80 -0.39 11.60 -3.87
CA ASN A 80 0.06 12.51 -4.92
C ASN A 80 1.29 13.35 -4.52
N ALA A 81 1.75 13.28 -3.27
CA ALA A 81 2.95 14.00 -2.83
C ALA A 81 4.24 13.48 -3.48
N SER A 82 4.22 12.27 -4.06
CA SER A 82 5.36 11.71 -4.78
C SER A 82 4.99 11.37 -6.22
N ALA A 83 5.78 11.88 -7.18
CA ALA A 83 5.70 11.50 -8.59
C ALA A 83 6.05 10.03 -8.87
N ARG A 84 6.47 9.29 -7.83
CA ARG A 84 6.71 7.85 -7.91
C ARG A 84 5.44 7.03 -7.75
N CYS A 85 4.37 7.54 -7.14
CA CYS A 85 3.15 6.76 -6.97
C CYS A 85 2.49 6.48 -8.32
N LEU A 86 2.16 5.22 -8.59
CA LEU A 86 1.47 4.78 -9.80
C LEU A 86 0.06 4.27 -9.48
N GLY A 87 -0.55 4.84 -8.44
CA GLY A 87 -1.86 4.44 -7.97
C GLY A 87 -1.86 3.07 -7.31
N GLY A 88 -3.03 2.43 -7.27
CA GLY A 88 -3.21 1.19 -6.55
C GLY A 88 -4.55 0.51 -6.80
N VAL A 89 -4.76 -0.58 -6.09
CA VAL A 89 -5.92 -1.44 -6.21
C VAL A 89 -6.59 -1.54 -4.85
N ILE A 90 -7.90 -1.27 -4.80
CA ILE A 90 -8.74 -1.46 -3.62
C ILE A 90 -8.98 -2.96 -3.44
N ILE A 91 -8.54 -3.48 -2.29
CA ILE A 91 -8.57 -4.90 -1.95
C ILE A 91 -9.65 -5.24 -0.89
N GLY A 92 -10.26 -4.22 -0.30
CA GLY A 92 -11.33 -4.34 0.68
C GLY A 92 -11.58 -3.04 1.44
N SER A 93 -12.09 -3.16 2.66
CA SER A 93 -12.40 -2.02 3.52
C SER A 93 -12.11 -2.30 4.99
N ILE A 94 -11.86 -1.24 5.74
CA ILE A 94 -11.63 -1.27 7.18
C ILE A 94 -12.41 -0.14 7.86
N LYS A 95 -12.99 -0.42 9.03
CA LYS A 95 -13.62 0.62 9.83
C LYS A 95 -12.55 1.53 10.40
N GLY A 96 -12.83 2.82 10.49
CA GLY A 96 -11.82 3.77 10.98
C GLY A 96 -11.30 3.47 12.38
N LYS A 97 -12.16 2.95 13.27
CA LYS A 97 -11.79 2.49 14.61
C LYS A 97 -10.82 1.30 14.62
N ASP A 98 -10.79 0.51 13.55
CA ASP A 98 -9.98 -0.71 13.45
C ASP A 98 -8.59 -0.45 12.82
N VAL A 99 -8.31 0.78 12.35
CA VAL A 99 -7.02 1.15 11.75
C VAL A 99 -5.87 1.01 12.76
N GLU A 100 -6.06 1.44 14.01
CA GLU A 100 -5.05 1.25 15.06
C GLU A 100 -4.83 -0.24 15.37
N LYS A 101 -5.92 -1.03 15.36
CA LYS A 101 -5.85 -2.47 15.54
C LYS A 101 -5.06 -3.14 14.41
N LEU A 102 -5.23 -2.69 13.16
CA LEU A 102 -4.40 -3.14 12.04
C LEU A 102 -2.92 -2.79 12.28
N ASN A 103 -2.62 -1.57 12.70
CA ASN A 103 -1.26 -1.15 13.03
C ASN A 103 -0.62 -2.05 14.10
N THR A 104 -1.32 -2.31 15.21
CA THR A 104 -0.85 -3.24 16.25
C THR A 104 -0.60 -4.64 15.69
N LEU A 105 -1.54 -5.19 14.90
CA LEU A 105 -1.40 -6.53 14.32
C LEU A 105 -0.20 -6.64 13.38
N ILE A 106 0.08 -5.61 12.57
CA ILE A 106 1.25 -5.56 11.71
C ILE A 106 2.53 -5.51 12.55
N GLN A 107 2.59 -4.63 13.55
CA GLN A 107 3.77 -4.50 14.41
C GLN A 107 4.06 -5.77 15.22
N SER A 108 3.04 -6.50 15.65
CA SER A 108 3.22 -7.74 16.42
C SER A 108 3.54 -8.96 15.57
N ASN A 109 2.97 -9.07 14.36
CA ASN A 109 3.00 -10.33 13.60
C ASN A 109 3.74 -10.24 12.25
N HIS A 110 3.93 -9.04 11.72
CA HIS A 110 4.41 -8.82 10.35
C HIS A 110 5.57 -7.83 10.29
N MET A 111 6.47 -7.90 11.27
CA MET A 111 7.73 -7.15 11.18
C MET A 111 8.54 -7.60 9.95
N PRO A 112 8.99 -6.68 9.07
CA PRO A 112 9.79 -7.01 7.89
C PRO A 112 11.05 -7.80 8.25
N GLN A 113 11.08 -9.07 7.85
CA GLN A 113 12.20 -9.97 8.08
C GLN A 113 12.34 -10.91 6.89
N ILE A 114 13.58 -11.20 6.49
CA ILE A 114 13.85 -12.12 5.40
C ILE A 114 13.49 -13.54 5.86
N LYS A 115 12.39 -14.09 5.33
CA LYS A 115 11.89 -15.43 5.67
C LYS A 115 12.29 -16.50 4.64
N SER A 116 12.64 -16.09 3.44
CA SER A 116 13.00 -16.98 2.33
C SER A 116 13.87 -16.27 1.29
N GLN A 117 14.48 -17.04 0.39
CA GLN A 117 15.19 -16.49 -0.76
C GLN A 117 14.22 -15.71 -1.66
N GLY A 118 14.60 -14.50 -2.06
CA GLY A 118 13.78 -13.64 -2.92
C GLY A 118 12.71 -12.81 -2.18
N TRP A 119 12.62 -12.95 -0.86
CA TRP A 119 11.72 -12.15 -0.03
C TRP A 119 11.96 -10.65 -0.23
N ASN A 120 10.87 -9.90 -0.43
CA ASN A 120 10.91 -8.45 -0.65
C ASN A 120 9.61 -7.77 -0.18
N CYS A 121 9.49 -6.46 -0.44
CA CYS A 121 8.32 -5.67 -0.04
C CYS A 121 6.97 -6.22 -0.55
N ARG A 122 6.95 -6.86 -1.73
CA ARG A 122 5.72 -7.45 -2.30
C ARG A 122 5.34 -8.73 -1.57
N THR A 123 6.32 -9.57 -1.27
CA THR A 123 6.14 -10.76 -0.43
C THR A 123 5.57 -10.37 0.94
N TRP A 124 6.11 -9.31 1.55
CA TRP A 124 5.57 -8.75 2.80
C TRP A 124 4.11 -8.28 2.67
N VAL A 125 3.76 -7.56 1.60
CA VAL A 125 2.36 -7.14 1.36
C VAL A 125 1.44 -8.37 1.28
N MET A 126 1.86 -9.42 0.56
CA MET A 126 1.08 -10.65 0.45
C MET A 126 0.89 -11.35 1.80
N GLU A 127 1.93 -11.38 2.65
CA GLU A 127 1.83 -11.93 4.01
C GLU A 127 0.78 -11.20 4.83
N VAL A 128 0.78 -9.86 4.82
CA VAL A 128 -0.20 -9.05 5.55
C VAL A 128 -1.61 -9.28 5.02
N ILE A 129 -1.79 -9.35 3.69
CA ILE A 129 -3.09 -9.62 3.07
C ILE A 129 -3.63 -10.98 3.53
N GLN A 130 -2.86 -12.04 3.33
CA GLN A 130 -3.32 -13.41 3.55
C GLN A 130 -3.52 -13.73 5.04
N TYR A 131 -2.56 -13.35 5.88
CA TYR A 131 -2.53 -13.76 7.28
C TYR A 131 -3.14 -12.73 8.22
N THR A 132 -3.61 -11.58 7.72
CA THR A 132 -4.27 -10.58 8.58
C THR A 132 -5.50 -9.98 7.92
N LEU A 133 -5.38 -9.37 6.75
CA LEU A 133 -6.52 -8.65 6.17
C LEU A 133 -7.67 -9.60 5.79
N MET A 134 -7.38 -10.73 5.14
CA MET A 134 -8.39 -11.73 4.78
C MET A 134 -8.98 -12.40 6.02
N LEU A 135 -8.15 -12.80 7.00
CA LEU A 135 -8.62 -13.44 8.23
C LEU A 135 -9.51 -12.53 9.09
N LYS A 136 -9.31 -11.20 9.01
CA LYS A 136 -10.16 -10.22 9.69
C LYS A 136 -11.37 -9.79 8.85
N GLY A 137 -11.51 -10.29 7.63
CA GLY A 137 -12.57 -9.88 6.69
C GLY A 137 -12.39 -8.45 6.16
N TRP A 138 -11.21 -7.86 6.31
CA TRP A 138 -10.88 -6.52 5.80
C TRP A 138 -10.44 -6.53 4.34
N ALA A 139 -9.98 -7.68 3.84
CA ALA A 139 -9.82 -7.96 2.42
C ALA A 139 -10.79 -9.09 2.04
N ASN A 140 -11.56 -8.89 0.98
CA ASN A 140 -12.61 -9.82 0.55
C ASN A 140 -12.45 -10.29 -0.91
N LYS A 141 -11.35 -9.90 -1.56
CA LYS A 141 -11.00 -10.30 -2.92
C LYS A 141 -10.15 -11.58 -2.89
N PRO A 142 -10.22 -12.44 -3.92
CA PRO A 142 -9.47 -13.69 -4.00
C PRO A 142 -7.99 -13.45 -4.35
N ILE A 143 -7.30 -12.65 -3.55
CA ILE A 143 -5.90 -12.26 -3.76
C ILE A 143 -5.00 -13.35 -3.15
N ALA A 144 -4.80 -14.43 -3.91
CA ALA A 144 -4.01 -15.56 -3.46
C ALA A 144 -2.50 -15.37 -3.64
N THR A 145 -2.07 -14.57 -4.62
CA THR A 145 -0.65 -14.42 -4.99
C THR A 145 -0.35 -13.03 -5.55
N GLU A 146 0.93 -12.66 -5.66
CA GLU A 146 1.32 -11.45 -6.40
C GLU A 146 0.76 -11.47 -7.83
N ALA A 147 0.76 -12.65 -8.48
CA ALA A 147 0.23 -12.83 -9.83
C ALA A 147 -1.28 -12.55 -9.93
N SER A 148 -2.05 -12.82 -8.87
CA SER A 148 -3.47 -12.46 -8.85
C SER A 148 -3.73 -10.95 -8.76
N LEU A 149 -2.79 -10.19 -8.18
CA LEU A 149 -2.93 -8.74 -8.01
C LEU A 149 -2.33 -7.93 -9.18
N LEU A 150 -1.31 -8.48 -9.82
CA LEU A 150 -0.53 -7.85 -10.88
C LEU A 150 -1.38 -7.29 -12.05
N PRO A 151 -2.36 -8.01 -12.62
CA PRO A 151 -3.19 -7.48 -13.70
C PRO A 151 -3.91 -6.18 -13.32
N SER A 152 -4.49 -6.13 -12.11
CA SER A 152 -5.15 -4.95 -11.59
C SER A 152 -4.15 -3.80 -11.37
N LEU A 153 -2.98 -4.09 -10.81
CA LEU A 153 -1.93 -3.09 -10.63
C LEU A 153 -1.44 -2.50 -11.96
N LYS A 154 -1.35 -3.33 -13.02
CA LYS A 154 -1.00 -2.87 -14.38
C LYS A 154 -2.04 -1.90 -14.94
N VAL A 155 -3.33 -2.17 -14.69
CA VAL A 155 -4.40 -1.23 -15.06
C VAL A 155 -4.27 0.06 -14.25
N ALA A 156 -4.11 -0.02 -12.93
CA ALA A 156 -4.00 1.14 -12.05
C ALA A 156 -2.84 2.08 -12.45
N ALA A 157 -1.69 1.49 -12.81
CA ALA A 157 -0.50 2.22 -13.26
C ALA A 157 -0.75 2.99 -14.56
N ARG A 158 -1.38 2.35 -15.55
CA ARG A 158 -1.74 2.99 -16.82
C ARG A 158 -2.77 4.10 -16.62
N THR A 159 -3.85 3.82 -15.89
CA THR A 159 -4.90 4.81 -15.63
C THR A 159 -4.34 6.02 -14.88
N THR A 160 -3.49 5.79 -13.87
CA THR A 160 -2.79 6.86 -13.13
C THR A 160 -1.90 7.71 -14.05
N ARG A 161 -1.10 7.07 -14.90
CA ARG A 161 -0.24 7.77 -15.86
C ARG A 161 -1.07 8.63 -16.81
N ASP A 162 -2.10 8.06 -17.41
CA ASP A 162 -2.92 8.73 -18.42
C ASP A 162 -3.69 9.91 -17.81
N ALA A 163 -4.23 9.74 -16.60
CA ALA A 163 -4.84 10.82 -15.84
C ALA A 163 -3.82 11.91 -15.49
N SER A 164 -2.61 11.54 -15.08
CA SER A 164 -1.57 12.52 -14.73
C SER A 164 -1.10 13.33 -15.94
N ILE A 165 -1.02 12.71 -17.12
CA ILE A 165 -0.72 13.39 -18.39
C ILE A 165 -1.85 14.37 -18.74
N LYS A 166 -3.09 13.90 -18.69
CA LYS A 166 -4.27 14.71 -19.03
C LYS A 166 -4.41 15.94 -18.13
N GLU A 167 -4.22 15.79 -16.83
CA GLU A 167 -4.41 16.86 -15.85
C GLU A 167 -3.17 17.75 -15.67
N GLY A 168 -2.04 17.41 -16.31
CA GLY A 168 -0.77 18.14 -16.16
C GLY A 168 -0.18 18.12 -14.75
N LYS A 169 -0.68 17.23 -13.87
CA LYS A 169 -0.26 17.08 -12.47
C LYS A 169 -0.39 15.63 -12.02
N MET A 170 0.37 15.24 -10.99
CA MET A 170 0.31 13.88 -10.45
C MET A 170 -1.09 13.55 -9.92
N GLN A 171 -1.70 12.49 -10.45
CA GLN A 171 -3.03 12.01 -10.09
C GLN A 171 -3.01 10.49 -9.91
N PRO A 172 -2.49 9.97 -8.77
CA PRO A 172 -2.57 8.56 -8.45
C PRO A 172 -4.02 8.14 -8.25
N LEU A 173 -4.43 7.10 -8.97
CA LEU A 173 -5.78 6.56 -8.92
C LEU A 173 -5.81 5.20 -8.24
N LEU A 174 -6.87 5.00 -7.46
CA LEU A 174 -7.20 3.70 -6.89
C LEU A 174 -8.34 3.11 -7.72
N ILE A 175 -8.16 1.89 -8.19
CA ILE A 175 -9.18 1.16 -8.95
C ILE A 175 -9.66 -0.04 -8.15
N ASP A 176 -10.81 -0.59 -8.50
CA ASP A 176 -11.25 -1.86 -7.93
C ASP A 176 -10.41 -3.03 -8.44
N PHE A 177 -10.26 -4.05 -7.59
CA PHE A 177 -9.66 -5.33 -7.99
C PHE A 177 -10.46 -5.99 -9.11
N ILE A 178 -9.77 -6.36 -10.18
CA ILE A 178 -10.26 -7.10 -11.35
C ILE A 178 -9.77 -8.54 -11.20
N ALA A 179 -10.73 -9.48 -11.11
CA ALA A 179 -10.48 -10.92 -11.01
C ALA A 179 -10.18 -11.54 -12.39
#